data_AF-A0A2N2DA95-F1
#
_entry.id   AF-A0A2N2DA95-F1
#
_cell.length_a   1.000
_cell.length_b   1.000
_cell.length_c   1.000
_cell.angle_alpha   90.00
_cell.angle_beta   90.00
_cell.angle_gamma   90.00
#
_symmetry.space_group_name_H-M   'P 1'
#
loop_
_entity.id
_entity.type
_entity.pdbx_description
1 polymer ?
#
loop_
_entity_poly.entity_id
_entity_poly.type
_entity_poly.pdbx_seq_one_letter_code
_entity_poly.pdbx_strand_id
1 'polypeptide(L)'
;ILTNPTTGGVTASFASLGDIIAAEPGALVGFAGARVIEQTIRQKLPPGFQKAEFCLQHGLIDLIIERKDLKRTLTRLLILHTRGLKGD
;
A
#
# COMPACT_ATOMS: atom_id res chain seq x y z
N ILE A 1 6.23 -1.82 -1.14
CA ILE A 1 5.51 -1.38 -2.35
C ILE A 1 4.40 -2.38 -2.62
N LEU A 2 3.14 -1.95 -2.60
CA LEU A 2 1.95 -2.78 -2.78
C LEU A 2 1.47 -2.67 -4.23
N THR A 3 1.33 -3.82 -4.90
CA THR A 3 0.84 -3.90 -6.28
C THR A 3 -0.46 -4.68 -6.34
N ASN A 4 -1.19 -4.58 -7.46
CA ASN A 4 -2.48 -5.23 -7.60
C ASN A 4 -2.36 -6.74 -7.90
N PRO A 5 -3.01 -7.63 -7.13
CA PRO A 5 -3.53 -7.44 -5.77
C PRO A 5 -2.46 -7.75 -4.70
N THR A 6 -2.57 -7.13 -3.52
CA THR A 6 -1.83 -7.52 -2.31
C THR A 6 -2.83 -7.84 -1.22
N THR A 7 -3.10 -9.14 -0.98
CA THR A 7 -4.16 -9.57 -0.08
C THR A 7 -3.74 -10.69 0.89
N GLY A 8 -4.56 -10.96 1.90
CA GLY A 8 -4.39 -12.11 2.79
C GLY A 8 -3.16 -12.01 3.69
N GLY A 9 -2.47 -13.14 3.87
CA GLY A 9 -1.31 -13.25 4.76
C GLY A 9 -0.14 -12.34 4.37
N VAL A 10 0.01 -12.01 3.08
CA VAL A 10 1.04 -11.06 2.63
C VAL A 10 0.76 -9.66 3.18
N THR A 11 -0.48 -9.17 3.05
CA THR A 11 -0.91 -7.89 3.63
C THR A 11 -0.80 -7.90 5.16
N ALA A 12 -1.11 -9.03 5.80
CA ALA A 12 -1.02 -9.19 7.26
C ALA A 12 0.41 -9.49 7.77
N SER A 13 1.44 -9.33 6.93
CA SER A 13 2.83 -9.56 7.31
C SER A 13 3.74 -8.45 6.78
N PHE A 14 4.83 -8.79 6.11
CA PHE A 14 5.88 -7.86 5.69
C PHE A 14 5.39 -6.73 4.79
N ALA A 15 4.27 -6.92 4.06
CA ALA A 15 3.77 -5.89 3.16
C ALA A 15 3.27 -4.64 3.91
N SER A 16 2.85 -4.76 5.17
CA SER A 16 2.37 -3.65 6.01
C SER A 16 3.36 -3.22 7.10
N LEU A 17 4.61 -3.69 7.03
CA LEU A 17 5.67 -3.40 8.01
C LEU A 17 6.80 -2.55 7.43
N GLY A 18 6.62 -1.98 6.23
CA GLY A 18 7.60 -1.07 5.66
C GLY A 18 7.60 0.28 6.38
N ASP A 19 8.77 0.89 6.54
CA ASP A 19 8.87 2.28 7.05
C ASP A 19 8.09 3.27 6.18
N ILE A 20 7.97 2.96 4.89
CA ILE A 20 7.14 3.67 3.92
C ILE A 20 6.35 2.64 3.11
N ILE A 21 5.04 2.66 3.26
CA ILE A 21 4.08 1.84 2.53
C ILE A 21 3.60 2.65 1.32
N ALA A 22 4.18 2.40 0.15
CA ALA A 22 3.67 2.96 -1.11
C ALA A 22 2.90 1.92 -1.93
N ALA A 23 1.96 2.37 -2.75
CA ALA A 23 1.18 1.52 -3.66
C ALA A 23 1.03 2.12 -5.06
N GLU A 24 0.62 1.29 -6.01
CA GLU A 24 0.24 1.75 -7.36
C GLU A 24 -1.23 2.19 -7.41
N PRO A 25 -1.59 3.13 -8.30
CA PRO A 25 -2.98 3.60 -8.45
C PRO A 25 -3.96 2.45 -8.66
N GLY A 26 -5.08 2.50 -7.94
CA GLY A 26 -6.15 1.50 -8.04
C GLY A 26 -5.79 0.08 -7.58
N ALA A 27 -4.62 -0.14 -6.98
CA ALA A 27 -4.24 -1.44 -6.45
C ALA A 27 -5.22 -1.92 -5.37
N LEU A 28 -5.60 -3.19 -5.42
CA LEU A 28 -6.42 -3.82 -4.39
C LEU A 28 -5.51 -4.29 -3.23
N VAL A 29 -5.72 -3.75 -2.05
CA VAL A 29 -4.97 -4.03 -0.83
C VAL A 29 -5.93 -4.38 0.30
N GLY A 30 -5.77 -5.56 0.91
CA GLY A 30 -6.57 -5.89 2.10
C GLY A 30 -6.46 -7.33 2.57
N PHE A 31 -6.71 -7.56 3.85
CA PHE A 31 -6.57 -8.89 4.45
C PHE A 31 -7.62 -9.89 3.92
N ALA A 32 -8.90 -9.64 4.16
CA ALA A 32 -9.98 -10.49 3.67
C ALA A 32 -10.53 -9.99 2.33
N GLY A 33 -10.97 -10.90 1.46
CA GLY A 33 -11.59 -10.50 0.18
C GLY A 33 -12.94 -9.80 0.40
N ALA A 34 -13.25 -8.81 -0.43
CA ALA A 34 -14.50 -8.02 -0.37
C ALA A 34 -15.76 -8.89 -0.22
N ARG A 35 -15.88 -9.98 -0.99
CA ARG A 35 -17.01 -10.92 -0.92
C ARG A 35 -17.20 -11.52 0.47
N VAL A 36 -16.11 -11.94 1.12
CA VAL A 36 -16.16 -12.53 2.46
C VAL A 36 -16.62 -11.48 3.46
N ILE A 37 -16.10 -10.27 3.36
CA ILE A 37 -16.48 -9.16 4.26
C ILE A 37 -17.97 -8.84 4.11
N GLU A 38 -18.47 -8.65 2.88
CA GLU A 38 -19.89 -8.37 2.62
C GLU A 38 -20.81 -9.46 3.17
N GLN A 39 -20.44 -10.73 3.00
CA GLN A 39 -21.20 -11.85 3.54
C GLN A 39 -21.23 -11.86 5.07
N THR A 40 -20.13 -11.46 5.72
CA THR A 40 -20.03 -11.39 7.18
C THR A 40 -20.83 -10.22 7.77
N ILE A 41 -20.68 -9.01 7.21
CA ILE A 41 -21.35 -7.80 7.76
C ILE A 41 -22.78 -7.59 7.23
N ARG A 42 -23.17 -8.32 6.17
CA ARG A 42 -24.46 -8.24 5.47
C ARG A 42 -24.81 -6.83 4.98
N GLN A 43 -23.80 -6.08 4.56
CA GLN A 43 -23.90 -4.72 4.02
C GLN A 43 -23.02 -4.59 2.78
N LYS A 44 -23.35 -3.65 1.89
CA LYS A 44 -22.51 -3.31 0.74
C LYS A 44 -21.27 -2.55 1.20
N LEU A 45 -20.13 -2.84 0.59
CA LEU A 45 -18.91 -2.10 0.87
C LEU A 45 -18.95 -0.70 0.25
N PRO A 46 -18.28 0.29 0.86
CA PRO A 46 -18.12 1.62 0.28
C PRO A 46 -17.47 1.57 -1.11
N PRO A 47 -17.76 2.54 -2.00
CA PRO A 47 -17.06 2.67 -3.26
C PRO A 47 -15.54 2.79 -3.04
N GLY A 48 -14.76 2.07 -3.84
CA GLY A 48 -13.31 2.09 -3.73
C GLY A 48 -12.75 1.38 -2.50
N PHE A 49 -13.57 0.67 -1.72
CA PHE A 49 -13.09 -0.15 -0.59
C PHE A 49 -11.89 -1.02 -1.02
N GLN A 50 -10.85 -1.07 -0.17
CA GLN A 50 -9.57 -1.75 -0.43
C GLN A 50 -8.75 -1.23 -1.62
N LYS A 51 -9.15 -0.15 -2.30
CA LYS A 51 -8.29 0.48 -3.30
C LYS A 51 -7.20 1.30 -2.64
N ALA A 52 -6.07 1.45 -3.32
CA ALA A 52 -4.93 2.22 -2.85
C ALA A 52 -5.35 3.62 -2.37
N GLU A 53 -6.26 4.28 -3.08
CA GLU A 53 -6.80 5.61 -2.74
C GLU A 53 -7.61 5.58 -1.44
N PHE A 54 -8.45 4.56 -1.26
CA PHE A 54 -9.20 4.36 -0.03
C PHE A 54 -8.26 4.07 1.15
N CYS A 55 -7.27 3.21 0.95
CA CYS A 55 -6.28 2.87 1.96
C CYS A 55 -5.40 4.08 2.35
N LEU A 56 -5.02 4.92 1.40
CA LEU A 56 -4.32 6.19 1.64
C LEU A 56 -5.17 7.14 2.49
N GLN A 57 -6.46 7.30 2.16
CA GLN A 57 -7.39 8.13 2.92
C GLN A 57 -7.58 7.66 4.37
N HIS A 58 -7.38 6.37 4.64
CA HIS A 58 -7.51 5.77 5.98
C HIS A 58 -6.15 5.57 6.69
N GLY A 59 -5.06 6.11 6.14
CA GLY A 59 -3.72 6.06 6.77
C GLY A 59 -3.03 4.70 6.73
N LEU A 60 -3.46 3.78 5.85
CA LEU A 60 -2.83 2.46 5.67
C LEU A 60 -1.72 2.46 4.60
N ILE A 61 -1.68 3.48 3.75
CA ILE A 61 -0.69 3.68 2.68
C ILE A 61 -0.22 5.12 2.81
N ASP A 62 1.09 5.34 2.67
CA ASP A 62 1.70 6.67 2.75
C ASP A 62 1.68 7.40 1.41
N LEU A 63 1.86 6.66 0.31
CA LEU A 63 2.08 7.23 -1.02
C LEU A 63 1.41 6.38 -2.12
N ILE A 64 0.83 7.04 -3.11
CA ILE A 64 0.43 6.41 -4.38
C ILE A 64 1.36 6.90 -5.48
N ILE A 65 1.98 5.98 -6.21
CA ILE A 65 3.02 6.29 -7.20
C ILE A 65 2.67 5.61 -8.52
N GLU A 66 2.54 6.39 -9.60
CA GLU A 66 2.42 5.82 -10.94
C GLU A 66 3.67 5.01 -11.30
N ARG A 67 3.48 3.88 -12.01
CA ARG A 67 4.58 2.97 -12.38
C ARG A 67 5.78 3.68 -13.03
N LYS A 68 5.51 4.67 -13.89
CA LYS A 68 6.53 5.44 -14.62
C LYS A 68 7.42 6.27 -13.69
N ASP A 69 6.88 6.71 -12.55
CA ASP A 69 7.57 7.56 -11.56
C ASP A 69 8.17 6.75 -10.40
N LEU A 70 7.92 5.44 -10.35
CA LEU A 70 8.33 4.55 -9.27
C LEU A 70 9.85 4.57 -9.08
N LYS A 71 10.63 4.37 -10.16
CA LYS A 71 12.10 4.38 -10.09
C LYS A 71 12.62 5.69 -9.49
N ARG A 72 12.14 6.83 -10.01
CA ARG A 72 12.55 8.15 -9.55
C ARG A 72 12.23 8.38 -8.07
N THR A 73 11.04 7.98 -7.65
CA THR A 73 10.57 8.18 -6.27
C THR A 73 11.34 7.30 -5.29
N LEU A 74 11.51 6.01 -5.60
CA LEU A 74 12.29 5.09 -4.78
C LEU A 74 13.75 5.53 -4.65
N THR A 75 14.38 5.98 -5.74
CA THR A 75 15.74 6.52 -5.68
C THR A 75 15.84 7.71 -4.72
N ARG A 76 14.86 8.64 -4.75
CA ARG A 76 14.84 9.78 -3.82
C ARG A 76 14.69 9.33 -2.37
N LEU A 77 13.75 8.42 -2.08
CA LEU A 77 13.54 7.89 -0.74
C LEU A 77 14.81 7.22 -0.21
N LEU A 78 15.43 6.34 -1.00
CA LEU A 78 16.68 5.69 -0.60
C LEU A 78 17.82 6.69 -0.36
N ILE A 79 17.99 7.70 -1.22
CA ILE A 79 19.02 8.75 -1.03
C ILE A 79 18.80 9.52 0.28
N LEU A 80 17.54 9.84 0.61
CA LEU A 80 17.20 10.53 1.86
C LEU A 80 17.58 9.70 3.09
N HIS A 81 17.41 8.38 3.04
CA HIS A 81 17.67 7.47 4.18
C HIS A 81 19.12 6.95 4.24
N THR A 82 19.90 7.08 3.16
CA THR A 82 21.30 6.62 3.09
C THR A 82 22.33 7.71 3.41
N ARG A 83 21.92 8.99 3.47
CA ARG A 83 22.83 10.11 3.76
C ARG A 83 23.38 10.16 5.20
N GLY A 84 23.02 9.21 6.06
CA GLY A 84 23.67 8.98 7.36
C GLY A 84 24.94 8.13 7.32
N LEU A 85 25.35 7.59 6.14
CA LEU A 85 26.54 6.73 5.99
C LEU A 85 27.74 7.44 5.33
N LYS A 86 27.78 8.78 5.35
CA LYS A 86 29.01 9.55 5.14
C LYS A 86 29.37 10.25 6.44
N GLY A 87 29.97 9.48 7.33
CA GLY A 87 30.40 9.89 8.65
C GLY A 87 31.10 8.74 9.34
N ASP A 88 32.13 8.20 8.68
CA ASP A 88 33.35 7.57 9.23
C ASP A 88 34.39 7.50 8.08
#